data_AF-A0A416KNL7-F1
#
_entry.id   AF-A0A416KNL7-F1
#
_cell.length_a   1.000
_cell.length_b   1.000
_cell.length_c   1.000
_cell.angle_alpha   90.00
_cell.angle_beta   90.00
_cell.angle_gamma   90.00
#
_symmetry.space_group_name_H-M   'P 1'
#
loop_
_entity.id
_entity.type
_entity.pdbx_description
1 polymer ?
#
loop_
_entity_poly.entity_id
_entity_poly.type
_entity_poly.pdbx_seq_one_letter_code
_entity_poly.pdbx_strand_id
1 'polypeptide(L)'
;MLCEVPLTKEQQAFATDHHGLVYKFLNENHLPEDEFYDVIIFGYLRAVYRYFNEPKLQKYSFATIGWKSMQGALSNYNRYQSRRKRNMEVLSIHVGLYPDGAPLEDTIPAHDPIMQQLEMDLLLHELAGRVSKQQMDIVHLKQGGYGLREIARTQKVPMRRIKELLAEVHDVLLDICYG
;
A
#
# COMPACT_ATOMS: atom_id res chain seq x y z
N MET A 1 -11.97 -2.34 -4.40
CA MET A 1 -12.61 -1.26 -5.16
C MET A 1 -14.10 -1.59 -5.15
N LEU A 2 -14.86 -1.02 -4.20
CA LEU A 2 -16.28 -1.33 -4.05
C LEU A 2 -17.08 -0.25 -4.76
N CYS A 3 -17.35 -0.45 -6.05
CA CYS A 3 -18.42 0.23 -6.77
C CYS A 3 -19.63 -0.69 -6.75
N GLU A 4 -20.29 -0.78 -5.61
CA GLU A 4 -21.51 -1.60 -5.48
C GLU A 4 -22.66 -0.68 -5.10
N VAL A 5 -23.18 -0.01 -6.13
CA VAL A 5 -24.60 0.18 -6.46
C VAL A 5 -24.63 1.24 -7.57
N PRO A 6 -25.18 0.94 -8.77
CA PRO A 6 -25.35 1.95 -9.81
C PRO A 6 -26.23 3.09 -9.29
N LEU A 7 -25.93 4.34 -9.69
CA LEU A 7 -26.72 5.50 -9.27
C LEU A 7 -28.22 5.28 -9.52
N THR A 8 -29.06 5.67 -8.57
CA THR A 8 -30.52 5.65 -8.75
C THR A 8 -30.94 6.61 -9.87
N LYS A 9 -32.14 6.46 -10.42
CA LYS A 9 -32.64 7.37 -11.48
C LYS A 9 -32.60 8.84 -11.07
N GLU A 10 -32.93 9.14 -9.81
CA GLU A 10 -32.87 10.50 -9.25
C GLU A 10 -31.44 11.03 -9.20
N GLN A 11 -30.48 10.20 -8.77
CA GLN A 11 -29.07 10.56 -8.75
C GLN A 11 -28.51 10.76 -10.16
N GLN A 12 -28.96 9.98 -11.14
CA GLN A 12 -28.58 10.14 -12.55
C GLN A 12 -29.11 11.46 -13.14
N ALA A 13 -30.37 11.80 -12.87
CA ALA A 13 -30.94 13.08 -13.29
C ALA A 13 -30.16 14.25 -12.66
N PHE A 14 -29.93 14.19 -11.35
CA PHE A 14 -29.14 15.19 -10.63
C PHE A 14 -27.71 15.32 -11.17
N ALA A 15 -27.07 14.19 -11.49
CA ALA A 15 -25.75 14.15 -12.10
C ALA A 15 -25.72 14.78 -13.49
N THR A 16 -26.79 14.60 -14.27
CA THR A 16 -26.91 15.20 -15.61
C THR A 16 -27.06 16.72 -15.52
N ASP A 17 -27.93 17.19 -14.62
CA ASP A 17 -28.20 18.62 -14.43
C ASP A 17 -26.98 19.40 -13.93
N HIS A 18 -26.16 18.77 -13.07
CA HIS A 18 -24.96 19.39 -12.50
C HIS A 18 -23.67 19.00 -13.23
N HIS A 19 -23.76 18.35 -14.39
CA HIS A 19 -22.61 17.82 -15.11
C HIS A 19 -21.64 18.93 -15.56
N GLY A 20 -22.15 20.14 -15.82
CA GLY A 20 -21.34 21.31 -16.17
C GLY A 20 -20.23 21.64 -15.15
N LEU A 21 -20.37 21.18 -13.90
CA LEU A 21 -19.35 21.32 -12.87
C LEU A 21 -18.05 20.59 -13.22
N VAL A 22 -18.13 19.47 -13.96
CA VAL A 22 -16.95 18.70 -14.40
C VAL A 22 -16.11 19.53 -15.37
N TYR A 23 -16.74 20.07 -16.41
CA TYR A 23 -16.04 20.93 -17.38
C TYR A 23 -15.49 22.20 -16.74
N LYS A 24 -16.25 22.81 -15.81
CA LYS A 24 -15.77 23.94 -15.03
C LYS A 24 -14.51 23.59 -14.23
N PHE A 25 -14.49 22.42 -13.59
CA PHE A 25 -13.33 21.93 -12.85
C PHE A 25 -12.12 21.69 -13.77
N LEU A 26 -12.32 21.02 -14.91
CA LEU A 26 -11.25 20.76 -15.87
C LEU A 26 -10.64 22.08 -16.38
N ASN A 27 -11.49 23.04 -16.76
CA ASN A 27 -11.05 24.33 -17.26
C ASN A 27 -10.28 25.16 -16.21
N GLU A 28 -10.79 25.24 -14.98
CA GLU A 28 -10.12 25.99 -13.89
C GLU A 28 -8.80 25.36 -13.44
N ASN A 29 -8.62 24.05 -13.63
CA ASN A 29 -7.36 23.36 -13.31
C ASN A 29 -6.44 23.20 -14.53
N HIS A 30 -6.80 23.77 -15.69
CA HIS A 30 -6.07 23.65 -16.95
C HIS A 30 -5.78 22.19 -17.36
N LEU A 31 -6.77 21.32 -17.16
CA LEU A 31 -6.67 19.90 -17.48
C LEU A 31 -7.27 19.62 -18.87
N PRO A 32 -6.52 18.98 -19.79
CA PRO A 32 -7.06 18.55 -21.08
C PRO A 32 -8.19 17.53 -20.86
N GLU A 33 -9.34 17.77 -21.51
CA GLU A 33 -10.55 16.95 -21.34
C GLU A 33 -10.34 15.51 -21.81
N ASP A 34 -9.65 15.33 -22.94
CA ASP A 34 -9.33 14.04 -23.55
C ASP A 34 -8.48 13.13 -22.64
N GLU A 35 -7.67 13.71 -21.76
CA GLU A 35 -6.82 12.95 -20.82
C GLU A 35 -7.45 12.78 -19.43
N PHE A 36 -8.20 13.78 -18.94
CA PHE A 36 -8.61 13.82 -17.53
C PHE A 36 -10.11 13.65 -17.29
N TYR A 37 -10.95 13.66 -18.32
CA TYR A 37 -12.40 13.55 -18.12
C TYR A 37 -12.77 12.24 -17.41
N ASP A 38 -12.20 11.11 -17.83
CA ASP A 38 -12.43 9.78 -17.24
C ASP A 38 -11.95 9.70 -15.78
N VAL A 39 -10.85 10.36 -15.44
CA VAL A 39 -10.33 10.44 -14.06
C VAL A 39 -11.29 11.25 -13.18
N ILE A 40 -11.73 12.41 -13.67
CA ILE A 40 -12.50 13.37 -12.89
C ILE A 40 -13.97 12.95 -12.75
N ILE A 41 -14.56 12.35 -13.79
CA ILE A 41 -15.98 11.96 -13.78
C ILE A 41 -16.29 10.95 -12.66
N PHE A 42 -15.37 10.05 -12.32
CA PHE A 42 -15.57 9.13 -11.18
C PHE A 42 -15.55 9.86 -9.83
N GLY A 43 -14.73 10.91 -9.68
CA GLY A 43 -14.76 11.77 -8.51
C GLY A 43 -16.10 12.50 -8.37
N TYR A 44 -16.64 12.98 -9.49
CA TYR A 44 -17.94 13.64 -9.57
C TYR A 44 -19.11 12.70 -9.25
N LEU A 45 -19.20 11.53 -9.91
CA LEU A 45 -20.27 10.57 -9.69
C LEU A 45 -20.26 10.04 -8.24
N ARG A 46 -19.07 9.84 -7.68
CA ARG A 46 -18.93 9.51 -6.26
C ARG A 46 -19.43 10.63 -5.35
N ALA A 47 -19.21 11.90 -5.70
CA ALA A 47 -19.78 13.02 -4.96
C ALA A 47 -21.31 13.01 -5.01
N VAL A 48 -21.93 12.75 -6.17
CA VAL A 48 -23.39 12.64 -6.30
C VAL A 48 -23.92 11.54 -5.38
N TYR A 49 -23.35 10.34 -5.46
CA TYR A 49 -23.73 9.21 -4.60
C TYR A 49 -23.65 9.57 -3.10
N ARG A 50 -22.53 10.18 -2.69
CA ARG A 50 -22.32 10.54 -1.28
C ARG A 50 -23.24 11.65 -0.82
N TYR A 51 -23.55 12.62 -1.67
CA TYR A 51 -24.42 13.74 -1.31
C TYR A 51 -25.85 13.28 -0.98
N PHE A 52 -26.35 12.27 -1.70
CA PHE A 52 -27.65 11.67 -1.43
C PHE A 52 -27.64 10.73 -0.21
N ASN A 53 -26.58 9.95 -0.02
CA ASN A 53 -26.53 8.91 1.01
C ASN A 53 -25.93 9.37 2.36
N GLU A 54 -25.26 10.52 2.42
CA GLU A 54 -24.67 11.06 3.64
C GLU A 54 -25.30 12.43 3.99
N PRO A 55 -26.39 12.47 4.79
CA PRO A 55 -27.10 13.71 5.13
C PRO A 55 -26.19 14.80 5.74
N LYS A 56 -25.14 14.40 6.47
CA LYS A 56 -24.11 15.30 7.02
C LYS A 56 -23.38 16.14 5.98
N LEU A 57 -23.39 15.76 4.70
CA LEU A 57 -22.77 16.50 3.59
C LEU A 57 -23.70 17.56 3.00
N GLN A 58 -25.02 17.41 3.18
CA GLN A 58 -26.03 18.32 2.64
C GLN A 58 -26.04 19.70 3.32
N LYS A 59 -25.33 19.83 4.45
CA LYS A 59 -25.04 21.15 5.06
C LYS A 59 -24.13 22.03 4.20
N TYR A 60 -23.50 21.47 3.17
CA TYR A 60 -22.70 22.19 2.19
C TYR A 60 -23.36 22.14 0.81
N SER A 61 -23.03 23.10 -0.05
CA SER A 61 -23.48 23.06 -1.45
C SER A 61 -22.88 21.86 -2.17
N PHE A 62 -23.65 21.25 -3.07
CA PHE A 62 -23.17 20.13 -3.89
C PHE A 62 -21.90 20.50 -4.66
N ALA A 63 -21.82 21.71 -5.21
CA ALA A 63 -20.63 22.18 -5.92
C ALA A 63 -19.34 22.04 -5.09
N THR A 64 -19.40 22.36 -3.80
CA THR A 64 -18.26 22.22 -2.87
C THR A 64 -17.85 20.76 -2.69
N ILE A 65 -18.83 19.86 -2.52
CA ILE A 65 -18.60 18.42 -2.34
C ILE A 65 -18.07 17.78 -3.63
N GLY A 66 -18.65 18.14 -4.77
CA GLY A 66 -18.20 17.76 -6.10
C GLY A 66 -16.76 18.17 -6.34
N TRP A 67 -16.44 19.45 -6.10
CA TRP A 67 -15.09 19.99 -6.26
C TRP A 67 -14.06 19.23 -5.42
N LYS A 68 -14.34 19.03 -4.13
CA LYS A 68 -13.44 18.30 -3.23
C LYS A 68 -13.25 16.85 -3.66
N SER A 69 -14.29 16.20 -4.17
CA SER A 69 -14.21 14.80 -4.61
C SER A 69 -13.43 14.66 -5.92
N MET A 70 -13.62 15.58 -6.87
CA MET A 70 -12.84 15.67 -8.11
C MET A 70 -11.36 15.97 -7.84
N GLN A 71 -11.06 16.91 -6.94
CA GLN A 71 -9.68 17.18 -6.48
C GLN A 71 -9.02 15.93 -5.88
N GLY A 72 -9.78 15.17 -5.09
CA GLY A 72 -9.32 13.91 -4.51
C GLY A 72 -9.04 12.85 -5.58
N ALA A 73 -9.86 12.77 -6.62
CA ALA A 73 -9.64 11.88 -7.76
C ALA A 73 -8.35 12.25 -8.50
N LEU A 74 -8.14 13.53 -8.81
CA LEU A 74 -6.93 14.04 -9.45
C LEU A 74 -5.66 13.75 -8.62
N SER A 75 -5.70 14.02 -7.32
CA SER A 75 -4.58 13.73 -6.42
C SER A 75 -4.26 12.23 -6.37
N ASN A 76 -5.29 11.38 -6.41
CA ASN A 76 -5.10 9.94 -6.47
C ASN A 76 -4.48 9.49 -7.80
N TYR A 77 -4.91 10.07 -8.92
CA TYR A 77 -4.32 9.83 -10.23
C TYR A 77 -2.85 10.24 -10.28
N ASN A 78 -2.52 11.46 -9.86
CA ASN A 78 -1.13 11.94 -9.82
C ASN A 78 -0.25 11.09 -8.91
N ARG A 79 -0.76 10.71 -7.73
CA ARG A 79 -0.07 9.78 -6.82
C ARG A 79 0.05 8.39 -7.41
N TYR A 80 -0.90 7.96 -8.24
CA TYR A 80 -0.83 6.69 -8.96
C TYR A 80 0.27 6.75 -10.02
N GLN A 81 0.31 7.79 -10.86
CA GLN A 81 1.32 7.93 -11.91
C GLN A 81 2.74 8.10 -11.34
N SER A 82 2.91 8.86 -10.26
CA SER A 82 4.23 9.08 -9.64
C SER A 82 4.78 7.92 -8.79
N ARG A 83 4.09 6.76 -8.71
CA ARG A 83 4.59 5.65 -7.89
C ARG A 83 5.90 5.07 -8.43
N ARG A 84 6.91 4.99 -7.56
CA ARG A 84 8.25 4.44 -7.86
C ARG A 84 8.24 3.11 -8.63
N LYS A 85 7.35 2.17 -8.28
CA LYS A 85 7.27 0.87 -8.97
C LYS A 85 6.85 0.96 -10.45
N ARG A 86 6.11 2.01 -10.83
CA ARG A 86 5.65 2.23 -12.22
C ARG A 86 6.60 3.09 -13.05
N ASN A 87 7.43 3.90 -12.39
CA ASN A 87 8.47 4.71 -13.03
C ASN A 87 9.86 4.09 -12.87
N MET A 88 9.92 2.78 -12.56
CA MET A 88 11.19 2.07 -12.50
C MET A 88 11.57 1.66 -13.91
N GLU A 89 12.86 1.78 -14.23
CA GLU A 89 13.41 1.17 -15.43
C GLU A 89 13.19 -0.36 -15.37
N VAL A 90 12.60 -0.91 -16.41
CA VAL A 90 12.34 -2.35 -16.53
C VAL A 90 13.42 -2.94 -17.43
N LEU A 91 14.20 -3.87 -16.89
CA LEU A 91 15.16 -4.66 -17.65
C LEU A 91 14.51 -5.98 -18.08
N SER A 92 14.78 -6.40 -19.32
CA SER A 92 14.44 -7.75 -19.77
C SER A 92 15.24 -8.77 -18.95
N ILE A 93 14.60 -9.85 -18.49
CA ILE A 93 15.29 -10.94 -17.79
C ILE A 93 16.29 -11.68 -18.68
N HIS A 94 16.17 -11.53 -20.01
CA HIS A 94 17.09 -12.10 -20.99
C HIS A 94 18.30 -11.19 -21.27
N VAL A 95 18.43 -10.05 -20.59
CA VAL A 95 19.59 -9.18 -20.75
C VAL A 95 20.79 -9.78 -20.00
N GLY A 96 21.95 -9.84 -20.66
CA GLY A 96 23.23 -10.13 -20.00
C GLY A 96 23.81 -8.84 -19.40
N LEU A 97 24.34 -8.91 -18.18
CA LEU A 97 24.99 -7.76 -17.53
C LEU A 97 26.33 -7.36 -18.19
N TYR A 98 26.90 -8.26 -18.99
CA TYR A 98 28.18 -8.11 -19.69
C TYR A 98 28.08 -8.68 -21.12
N PRO A 99 28.97 -8.29 -22.05
CA PRO A 99 28.92 -8.74 -23.45
C PRO A 99 28.88 -10.27 -23.65
N ASP A 100 29.53 -11.01 -22.73
CA ASP A 100 29.56 -12.48 -22.70
C ASP A 100 28.90 -13.05 -21.41
N GLY A 101 28.10 -12.24 -20.71
CA GLY A 101 27.48 -12.61 -19.45
C GLY A 101 26.23 -13.48 -19.64
N ALA A 102 25.98 -14.40 -18.69
CA ALA A 102 24.74 -15.14 -18.62
C ALA A 102 23.53 -14.17 -18.50
N PRO A 103 22.35 -14.52 -19.05
CA PRO A 103 21.16 -13.71 -18.91
C PRO A 103 20.78 -13.57 -17.43
N LEU A 104 20.10 -12.46 -17.10
CA LEU A 104 19.71 -12.18 -15.72
C LEU A 104 18.89 -13.33 -15.10
N GLU A 105 18.05 -14.00 -15.89
CA GLU A 105 17.26 -15.17 -15.45
C GLU A 105 18.11 -16.31 -14.86
N ASP A 106 19.33 -16.53 -15.36
CA ASP A 106 20.24 -17.57 -14.87
C ASP A 106 21.01 -17.12 -13.61
N THR A 107 21.06 -15.81 -13.36
CA THR A 107 21.73 -15.24 -12.18
C THR A 107 20.78 -15.00 -11.01
N ILE A 108 19.47 -14.94 -11.25
CA ILE A 108 18.45 -14.81 -10.21
C ILE A 108 18.28 -16.18 -9.55
N PRO A 109 18.50 -16.30 -8.22
CA PRO A 109 18.31 -17.57 -7.52
C PRO A 109 16.87 -18.08 -7.72
N ALA A 110 16.74 -19.34 -8.15
CA ALA A 110 15.45 -20.00 -8.19
C ALA A 110 14.88 -20.09 -6.76
N HIS A 111 13.58 -19.84 -6.63
CA HIS A 111 12.89 -19.97 -5.35
C HIS A 111 12.73 -21.47 -5.01
N ASP A 112 13.69 -22.03 -4.27
CA ASP A 112 13.56 -23.36 -3.67
C ASP A 112 12.98 -23.23 -2.25
N PRO A 113 11.70 -23.57 -2.05
CA PRO A 113 11.05 -23.42 -0.75
C PRO A 113 11.68 -24.29 0.34
N ILE A 114 12.29 -25.43 -0.02
CA ILE A 114 12.96 -26.32 0.94
C ILE A 114 14.27 -25.67 1.38
N MET A 115 15.04 -25.15 0.44
CA MET A 115 16.29 -24.46 0.74
C MET A 115 16.06 -23.22 1.61
N GLN A 116 15.02 -22.42 1.32
CA GLN A 116 14.69 -21.26 2.13
C GLN A 116 14.25 -21.62 3.55
N GLN A 117 13.50 -22.70 3.70
CA GLN A 117 13.11 -23.18 5.02
C GLN A 117 14.34 -23.62 5.82
N LEU A 118 15.26 -24.33 5.19
CA LEU A 118 16.54 -24.72 5.81
C LEU A 118 17.38 -23.50 6.20
N GLU A 119 17.54 -22.53 5.31
CA GLU A 119 18.26 -21.27 5.57
C GLU A 119 17.66 -20.55 6.77
N MET A 120 16.33 -20.42 6.83
CA MET A 120 15.63 -19.79 7.95
C MET A 120 15.86 -20.55 9.27
N ASP A 121 15.77 -21.89 9.26
CA ASP A 121 15.96 -22.72 10.44
C ASP A 121 17.40 -22.61 10.98
N LEU A 122 18.40 -22.57 10.09
CA LEU A 122 19.80 -22.37 10.46
C LEU A 122 20.03 -20.97 11.06
N LEU A 123 19.43 -19.93 10.48
CA LEU A 123 19.54 -18.55 10.96
C LEU A 123 18.89 -18.38 12.34
N LEU A 124 17.74 -19.02 12.57
CA LEU A 124 17.09 -19.06 13.89
C LEU A 124 17.91 -19.84 14.91
N HIS A 125 18.56 -20.94 14.50
CA HIS A 125 19.44 -21.71 15.37
C HIS A 125 20.66 -20.89 15.81
N GLU A 126 21.32 -20.20 14.88
CA GLU A 126 22.45 -19.33 15.20
C GLU A 126 22.02 -18.16 16.11
N LEU A 127 20.89 -17.53 15.81
CA LEU A 127 20.31 -16.48 16.64
C LEU A 127 20.08 -16.96 18.07
N ALA A 128 19.50 -18.15 18.24
CA ALA A 128 19.25 -18.75 19.56
C ALA A 128 20.54 -18.96 20.38
N GLY A 129 21.70 -19.08 19.72
CA GLY A 129 23.01 -19.14 20.38
C GLY A 129 23.53 -17.79 20.88
N ARG A 130 23.02 -16.67 20.35
CA ARG A 130 23.49 -15.30 20.67
C ARG A 130 22.49 -14.47 21.49
N VAL A 131 21.23 -14.88 21.58
CA VAL A 131 20.18 -14.16 22.32
C VAL A 131 19.72 -14.93 23.56
N SER A 132 19.10 -14.23 24.50
CA SER A 132 18.50 -14.87 25.67
C SER A 132 17.29 -15.74 25.30
N LYS A 133 16.99 -16.75 26.11
CA LYS A 133 15.78 -17.59 25.94
C LYS A 133 14.51 -16.75 25.85
N GLN A 134 14.39 -15.70 26.67
CA GLN A 134 13.24 -14.79 26.64
C GLN A 134 13.12 -14.04 25.31
N GLN A 135 14.25 -13.57 24.76
CA GLN A 135 14.29 -12.92 23.45
C GLN A 135 13.90 -13.92 22.34
N MET A 136 14.40 -15.16 22.40
CA MET A 136 14.04 -16.19 21.42
C MET A 136 12.56 -16.58 21.50
N ASP A 137 11.98 -16.71 22.71
CA ASP A 137 10.55 -16.95 22.89
C ASP A 137 9.71 -15.82 22.28
N ILE A 138 10.16 -14.57 22.39
CA ILE A 138 9.53 -13.40 21.73
C ILE A 138 9.63 -13.50 20.21
N VAL A 139 10.77 -13.94 19.66
CA VAL A 139 10.95 -14.17 18.21
C VAL A 139 9.99 -15.24 17.71
N HIS A 140 9.88 -16.38 18.39
CA HIS A 140 8.95 -17.44 18.00
C HIS A 140 7.49 -16.98 18.03
N LEU A 141 7.09 -16.24 19.07
CA LEU A 141 5.75 -15.64 19.09
C LEU A 141 5.58 -14.65 17.93
N LYS A 142 6.61 -13.88 17.59
CA LYS A 142 6.53 -12.95 16.47
C LYS A 142 6.42 -13.67 15.12
N GLN A 143 7.19 -14.75 14.93
CA GLN A 143 7.14 -15.63 13.76
C GLN A 143 5.78 -16.32 13.61
N GLY A 144 5.17 -16.73 14.73
CA GLY A 144 3.81 -17.28 14.78
C GLY A 144 2.69 -16.26 14.52
N GLY A 145 3.02 -15.01 14.20
CA GLY A 145 2.05 -13.97 13.82
C GLY A 145 1.45 -13.18 14.98
N TYR A 146 1.91 -13.38 16.22
CA TYR A 146 1.37 -12.68 17.37
C TYR A 146 1.71 -11.18 17.34
N GLY A 147 0.71 -10.35 17.68
CA GLY A 147 0.87 -8.91 17.80
C GLY A 147 1.66 -8.51 19.05
N LEU A 148 2.30 -7.32 19.04
CA LEU A 148 3.10 -6.84 20.17
C LEU A 148 2.32 -6.80 21.50
N ARG A 149 1.00 -6.53 21.46
CA ARG A 149 0.12 -6.55 22.65
C ARG A 149 -0.10 -7.94 23.21
N GLU A 150 -0.11 -8.96 22.35
CA GLU A 150 -0.33 -10.35 22.74
C GLU A 150 0.96 -10.95 23.29
N ILE A 151 2.09 -10.64 22.65
CA ILE A 151 3.43 -10.98 23.14
C ILE A 151 3.66 -10.37 24.53
N ALA A 152 3.38 -9.07 24.70
CA ALA A 152 3.50 -8.39 25.98
C ALA A 152 2.67 -9.04 27.10
N ARG A 153 1.42 -9.43 26.80
CA ARG A 153 0.56 -10.15 27.75
C ARG A 153 1.09 -11.54 28.09
N THR A 154 1.57 -12.28 27.09
CA THR A 154 2.12 -13.64 27.25
C THR A 154 3.40 -13.63 28.07
N GLN A 155 4.30 -12.69 27.79
CA GLN A 155 5.59 -12.53 28.45
C GLN A 155 5.49 -11.81 29.81
N LYS A 156 4.33 -11.20 30.13
CA LYS A 156 4.11 -10.36 31.32
C LYS A 156 5.09 -9.17 31.40
N VAL A 157 5.41 -8.59 30.25
CA VAL A 157 6.35 -7.47 30.11
C VAL A 157 5.63 -6.31 29.41
N PRO A 158 5.91 -5.03 29.78
CA PRO A 158 5.31 -3.89 29.09
C PRO A 158 5.68 -3.86 27.60
N MET A 159 4.75 -3.42 26.75
CA MET A 159 4.96 -3.34 25.29
C MET A 159 6.22 -2.57 24.88
N ARG A 160 6.58 -1.53 25.64
CA ARG A 160 7.80 -0.75 25.41
C ARG A 160 9.03 -1.66 25.48
N ARG A 161 9.14 -2.48 26.53
CA ARG A 161 10.27 -3.39 26.69
C ARG A 161 10.27 -4.51 25.64
N ILE A 162 9.11 -4.99 25.18
CA ILE A 162 9.04 -5.92 24.04
C ILE A 162 9.64 -5.29 22.76
N LYS A 163 9.37 -4.01 22.49
CA LYS A 163 9.97 -3.31 21.35
C LYS A 163 11.48 -3.18 21.48
N GLU A 164 11.97 -2.84 22.66
CA GLU A 164 13.40 -2.77 22.96
C GLU A 164 14.07 -4.14 22.77
N LEU A 165 13.51 -5.21 23.32
CA LEU A 165 14.02 -6.58 23.14
C LEU A 165 14.04 -7.01 21.66
N LEU A 166 13.01 -6.68 20.88
CA LEU A 166 12.99 -6.96 19.45
C LEU A 166 14.02 -6.13 18.66
N ALA A 167 14.32 -4.91 19.09
CA ALA A 167 15.38 -4.10 18.49
C ALA A 167 16.77 -4.68 18.80
N GLU A 168 17.03 -5.05 20.06
CA GLU A 168 18.25 -5.75 20.48
C GLU A 168 18.48 -7.03 19.66
N VAL A 169 17.43 -7.86 19.49
CA VAL A 169 17.48 -9.07 18.65
C VAL A 169 17.75 -8.76 17.19
N HIS A 170 17.13 -7.70 16.66
CA HIS A 170 17.33 -7.28 15.27
C HIS A 170 18.78 -6.88 15.01
N ASP A 171 19.43 -6.19 15.95
CA ASP A 171 20.84 -5.82 15.82
C ASP A 171 21.75 -7.06 15.79
N VAL A 172 21.48 -8.07 16.63
CA VAL A 172 22.19 -9.36 16.60
C VAL A 172 21.94 -10.11 15.29
N LEU A 173 20.72 -10.09 14.77
CA LEU A 173 20.40 -10.73 13.49
C LEU A 173 21.12 -10.06 12.32
N LEU A 174 21.25 -8.73 12.33
CA LEU A 174 22.06 -8.01 11.34
C LEU A 174 23.54 -8.40 11.42
N ASP A 175 24.09 -8.55 12.61
CA ASP A 175 25.45 -9.04 12.82
C ASP A 175 25.65 -10.47 12.29
N ILE A 176 24.67 -11.37 12.46
CA ILE A 176 24.72 -12.71 11.87
C ILE A 176 24.68 -12.67 10.33
N CYS A 177 23.89 -11.76 9.75
CA CYS A 177 23.71 -11.71 8.29
C CYS A 177 24.85 -10.96 7.55
N TYR A 178 25.50 -10.00 8.20
CA TYR A 178 26.42 -9.06 7.56
C TYR A 178 27.76 -8.85 8.30
N GLY A 179 27.92 -9.45 9.48
CA GLY A 179 29.15 -9.41 10.28
C GLY A 179 30.18 -10.46 9.90
#